data_AF-A0A5J5UDC9-F1
#
_entry.id   AF-A0A5J5UDC9-F1
#
_cell.length_a   1.000
_cell.length_b   1.000
_cell.length_c   1.000
_cell.angle_alpha   90.00
_cell.angle_beta   90.00
_cell.angle_gamma   90.00
#
_symmetry.space_group_name_H-M   'P 1'
#
loop_
_entity.id
_entity.type
_entity.pdbx_description
1 polymer ?
#
loop_
_entity_poly.entity_id
_entity_poly.type
_entity_poly.pdbx_seq_one_letter_code
_entity_poly.pdbx_strand_id
1 'polypeptide(L)'
;MGPFAFATSLFLFLIEICQQVDGIGSKCDIYKGKWVFDASYPLYNSRNCPFIHQEFNCQNNGRPDRLYQNFRWQPTSCNLPRFNGKDFLRKFRGKRIMFVGDSLGLNQWQSLTCLLHTATPQDPYISQRVAAISTFSFPTYGVSIMFLRNAFLVDIVNEKDRRVLKLNSIENGRIWKGYDVLIFDTWHWWLLTGRKQPWDYVQDNNITHKNMHRTVAYKKALRTWARWVNLNVDPAKTKVFFQGVSPDHVDSRDWADPTAKTCRGETWPILSTEYPGGSPPPQDVLKRVLRSVSKKVHLLDITLLSQLRKDGHPSAFGYGGHRGNDCTHWCLPGVPDTWNELLFATLIQT
;
A
#
# COMPACT_ATOMS: atom_id res chain seq x y z
N MET A 1 -74.86 19.17 1.46
CA MET A 1 -74.05 19.00 0.24
C MET A 1 -72.82 19.87 0.38
N GLY A 2 -71.66 19.26 0.64
CA GLY A 2 -70.36 19.93 0.68
C GLY A 2 -69.33 18.92 0.18
N PRO A 3 -68.49 19.25 -0.80
CA PRO A 3 -67.67 18.26 -1.48
C PRO A 3 -66.44 17.91 -0.64
N PHE A 4 -66.16 16.60 -0.58
CA PHE A 4 -64.93 16.00 -0.08
C PHE A 4 -63.73 16.46 -0.92
N ALA A 5 -62.66 16.90 -0.27
CA ALA A 5 -61.34 17.05 -0.88
C ALA A 5 -60.37 16.09 -0.17
N PHE A 6 -60.14 14.92 -0.78
CA PHE A 6 -59.04 14.04 -0.41
C PHE A 6 -57.77 14.58 -1.08
N ALA A 7 -56.84 15.12 -0.28
CA ALA A 7 -55.51 15.44 -0.73
C ALA A 7 -54.64 14.17 -0.69
N THR A 8 -54.52 13.50 -1.84
CA THR A 8 -53.54 12.42 -2.03
C THR A 8 -52.14 13.02 -2.18
N SER A 9 -51.31 12.90 -1.15
CA SER A 9 -49.89 13.24 -1.22
C SER A 9 -49.15 12.19 -2.05
N LEU A 10 -48.81 12.53 -3.28
CA LEU A 10 -48.02 11.70 -4.19
C LEU A 10 -46.53 11.86 -3.82
N PHE A 11 -46.00 10.96 -2.99
CA PHE A 11 -44.54 10.88 -2.77
C PHE A 11 -43.88 10.34 -4.05
N LEU A 12 -43.34 11.24 -4.86
CA LEU A 12 -42.46 10.93 -5.98
C LEU A 12 -41.15 10.36 -5.42
N PHE A 13 -40.97 9.04 -5.53
CA PHE A 13 -39.64 8.43 -5.45
C PHE A 13 -38.82 8.92 -6.64
N LEU A 14 -37.87 9.82 -6.39
CA LEU A 14 -36.79 10.12 -7.33
C LEU A 14 -35.90 8.87 -7.41
N ILE A 15 -36.18 8.02 -8.40
CA ILE A 15 -35.25 7.00 -8.85
C ILE A 15 -34.12 7.78 -9.55
N GLU A 16 -32.97 7.90 -8.89
CA GLU A 16 -31.72 8.28 -9.57
C GLU A 16 -31.40 7.18 -10.58
N ILE A 17 -31.80 7.41 -11.84
CA ILE A 17 -31.32 6.64 -12.97
C ILE A 17 -29.82 6.94 -13.06
N CYS A 18 -28.99 5.94 -12.74
CA CYS A 18 -27.55 5.99 -12.95
C CYS A 18 -27.30 6.09 -14.47
N GLN A 19 -27.18 7.32 -14.96
CA GLN A 19 -26.70 7.56 -16.31
C GLN A 19 -25.20 7.26 -16.33
N GLN A 20 -24.85 6.19 -17.03
CA GLN A 20 -23.49 5.90 -17.44
C GLN A 20 -23.10 6.96 -18.48
N VAL A 21 -22.53 8.06 -17.98
CA VAL A 21 -21.92 9.09 -18.83
C VAL A 21 -20.58 8.54 -19.32
N ASP A 22 -20.61 7.86 -20.46
CA ASP A 22 -19.42 7.62 -21.28
C ASP A 22 -19.00 8.96 -21.92
N GLY A 23 -18.29 9.77 -21.15
CA GLY A 23 -17.70 11.04 -21.60
C GLY A 23 -16.31 10.83 -22.18
N ILE A 24 -16.15 11.04 -23.48
CA ILE A 24 -14.85 11.23 -24.13
C ILE A 24 -14.25 12.54 -23.61
N GLY A 25 -13.15 12.49 -22.83
CA GLY A 25 -12.32 13.68 -22.59
C GLY A 25 -11.46 13.79 -21.35
N SER A 26 -11.53 12.89 -20.36
CA SER A 26 -10.50 12.85 -19.29
C SER A 26 -10.19 11.42 -18.88
N LYS A 27 -8.93 11.01 -19.02
CA LYS A 27 -8.44 9.76 -18.46
C LYS A 27 -8.60 9.84 -16.94
N CYS A 28 -9.46 9.02 -16.34
CA CYS A 28 -9.67 9.07 -14.90
C CYS A 28 -8.36 8.79 -14.16
N ASP A 29 -7.89 9.79 -13.39
CA ASP A 29 -6.79 9.61 -12.47
C ASP A 29 -7.34 9.07 -11.15
N ILE A 30 -7.30 7.74 -11.00
CA ILE A 30 -7.83 7.04 -9.82
C ILE A 30 -7.13 7.41 -8.51
N TYR A 31 -5.99 8.12 -8.57
CA TYR A 31 -5.23 8.57 -7.41
C TYR A 31 -5.57 10.01 -6.97
N LYS A 32 -6.46 10.71 -7.71
CA LYS A 32 -6.99 12.03 -7.34
C LYS A 32 -8.44 11.93 -6.91
N GLY A 33 -8.74 12.38 -5.71
CA GLY A 33 -10.02 12.14 -5.08
C GLY A 33 -10.04 12.61 -3.63
N LYS A 34 -10.97 12.05 -2.86
CA LYS A 34 -11.15 12.32 -1.44
C LYS A 34 -11.57 11.07 -0.69
N TRP A 35 -11.35 11.06 0.62
CA TRP A 35 -11.92 10.05 1.49
C TRP A 35 -13.38 10.37 1.78
N VAL A 36 -14.22 9.34 1.71
CA VAL A 36 -15.65 9.42 1.97
C VAL A 36 -16.01 8.36 2.99
N PHE A 37 -16.80 8.73 3.99
CA PHE A 37 -17.35 7.78 4.94
C PHE A 37 -18.31 6.83 4.22
N ASP A 38 -18.18 5.54 4.47
CA ASP A 38 -19.01 4.48 3.91
C ASP A 38 -19.26 3.40 4.98
N ALA A 39 -20.52 3.28 5.39
CA ALA A 39 -20.94 2.32 6.41
C ALA A 39 -20.78 0.85 5.98
N SER A 40 -20.57 0.58 4.69
CA SER A 40 -20.30 -0.77 4.18
C SER A 40 -18.83 -1.20 4.31
N TYR A 41 -17.95 -0.29 4.74
CA TYR A 41 -16.57 -0.59 5.10
C TYR A 41 -16.47 -0.89 6.61
N PRO A 42 -15.44 -1.63 7.07
CA PRO A 42 -14.36 -2.24 6.29
C PRO A 42 -14.85 -3.43 5.44
N LEU A 43 -14.05 -3.82 4.44
CA LEU A 43 -14.37 -4.94 3.54
C LEU A 43 -14.33 -6.32 4.25
N TYR A 44 -13.74 -6.38 5.44
CA TYR A 44 -13.68 -7.58 6.27
C TYR A 44 -13.52 -7.21 7.75
N ASN A 45 -13.88 -8.14 8.63
CA ASN A 45 -13.61 -8.06 10.05
C ASN A 45 -12.23 -8.67 10.35
N SER A 46 -11.34 -7.94 11.04
CA SER A 46 -9.99 -8.43 11.36
C SER A 46 -10.00 -9.74 12.17
N ARG A 47 -11.04 -9.99 12.98
CA ARG A 47 -11.19 -11.25 13.74
C ARG A 47 -11.33 -12.48 12.83
N ASN A 48 -11.78 -12.30 11.59
CA ASN A 48 -11.90 -13.37 10.61
C ASN A 48 -10.59 -13.56 9.81
N CYS A 49 -9.53 -12.85 10.14
CA CYS A 49 -8.22 -12.99 9.53
C CYS A 49 -7.16 -13.32 10.60
N PRO A 50 -6.98 -14.61 10.96
CA PRO A 50 -6.22 -15.01 12.16
C PRO A 50 -4.70 -14.82 12.03
N PHE A 51 -4.21 -14.47 10.85
CA PHE A 51 -2.77 -14.36 10.53
C PHE A 51 -2.27 -12.92 10.41
N ILE A 52 -3.09 -11.90 10.72
CA ILE A 52 -2.62 -10.50 10.80
C ILE A 52 -1.54 -10.41 11.87
N HIS A 53 -0.38 -9.84 11.53
CA HIS A 53 0.68 -9.67 12.52
C HIS A 53 0.28 -8.67 13.60
N GLN A 54 0.85 -8.84 14.79
CA GLN A 54 0.52 -8.01 15.94
C GLN A 54 0.75 -6.52 15.67
N GLU A 55 1.77 -6.13 14.89
CA GLU A 55 2.03 -4.73 14.56
C GLU A 55 0.88 -4.02 13.81
N PHE A 56 0.02 -4.76 13.09
CA PHE A 56 -1.08 -4.19 12.32
C PHE A 56 -2.47 -4.48 12.92
N ASN A 57 -2.55 -5.36 13.91
CA ASN A 57 -3.83 -5.87 14.45
C ASN A 57 -4.43 -4.97 15.55
N CYS A 58 -4.70 -3.72 15.22
CA CYS A 58 -5.04 -2.67 16.19
C CYS A 58 -6.26 -2.99 17.07
N GLN A 59 -7.34 -3.52 16.48
CA GLN A 59 -8.54 -3.88 17.24
C GLN A 59 -8.27 -5.02 18.23
N ASN A 60 -7.49 -6.03 17.83
CA ASN A 60 -7.12 -7.12 18.72
C ASN A 60 -6.14 -6.65 19.81
N ASN A 61 -5.35 -5.61 19.53
CA ASN A 61 -4.48 -4.95 20.49
C ASN A 61 -5.23 -3.95 21.40
N GLY A 62 -6.56 -3.85 21.29
CA GLY A 62 -7.39 -3.04 22.20
C GLY A 62 -7.64 -1.60 21.76
N ARG A 63 -7.40 -1.25 20.48
CA ARG A 63 -7.80 0.06 19.94
C ARG A 63 -9.32 0.25 20.09
N PRO A 64 -9.80 1.27 20.83
CA PRO A 64 -11.22 1.37 21.19
C PRO A 64 -12.08 1.94 20.05
N ASP A 65 -11.54 2.86 19.25
CA ASP A 65 -12.25 3.46 18.12
C ASP A 65 -12.20 2.57 16.87
N ARG A 66 -13.23 2.66 16.03
CA ARG A 66 -13.36 1.89 14.77
C ARG A 66 -13.58 2.74 13.54
N LEU A 67 -13.84 4.03 13.71
CA LEU A 67 -14.27 4.91 12.62
C LEU A 67 -13.27 4.98 11.46
N TYR A 68 -11.97 4.87 11.76
CA TYR A 68 -10.91 4.83 10.76
C TYR A 68 -11.08 3.69 9.73
N GLN A 69 -11.85 2.65 10.04
CA GLN A 69 -12.10 1.52 9.15
C GLN A 69 -13.18 1.82 8.10
N ASN A 70 -14.01 2.84 8.32
CA ASN A 70 -15.23 3.12 7.54
C ASN A 70 -15.02 4.17 6.44
N PHE A 71 -13.79 4.39 5.99
CA PHE A 71 -13.49 5.35 4.92
C PHE A 71 -13.07 4.62 3.65
N ARG A 72 -13.68 5.02 2.53
CA ARG A 72 -13.27 4.59 1.19
C ARG A 72 -12.72 5.75 0.37
N TRP A 73 -11.83 5.44 -0.55
CA TRP A 73 -11.34 6.42 -1.51
C TRP A 73 -12.32 6.59 -2.66
N GLN A 74 -12.69 7.83 -2.96
CA GLN A 74 -13.54 8.19 -4.09
C GLN A 74 -12.73 9.07 -5.05
N PRO A 75 -12.33 8.55 -6.23
CA PRO A 75 -11.75 9.37 -7.27
C PRO A 75 -12.73 10.46 -7.74
N THR A 76 -12.19 11.61 -8.15
CA THR A 76 -13.00 12.77 -8.55
C THR A 76 -13.75 12.54 -9.85
N SER A 77 -13.13 11.87 -10.82
CA SER A 77 -13.63 11.77 -12.20
C SER A 77 -14.19 10.40 -12.57
N CYS A 78 -14.19 9.43 -11.65
CA CYS A 78 -14.77 8.11 -11.87
C CYS A 78 -15.01 7.35 -10.56
N ASN A 79 -15.69 6.22 -10.68
CA ASN A 79 -15.88 5.28 -9.59
C ASN A 79 -14.86 4.15 -9.65
N LEU A 80 -14.31 3.76 -8.49
CA LEU A 80 -13.51 2.54 -8.40
C LEU A 80 -14.42 1.31 -8.46
N PRO A 81 -14.00 0.24 -9.15
CA PRO A 81 -14.67 -1.04 -9.02
C PRO A 81 -14.54 -1.53 -7.58
N ARG A 82 -15.66 -1.88 -6.94
CA ARG A 82 -15.64 -2.46 -5.59
C ARG A 82 -14.82 -3.75 -5.62
N PHE A 83 -13.90 -3.90 -4.66
CA PHE A 83 -13.07 -5.10 -4.59
C PHE A 83 -13.92 -6.34 -4.29
N ASN A 84 -13.67 -7.41 -5.05
CA ASN A 84 -14.30 -8.71 -4.85
C ASN A 84 -13.20 -9.78 -4.84
N GLY A 85 -12.94 -10.35 -3.66
CA GLY A 85 -11.86 -11.32 -3.49
C GLY A 85 -12.06 -12.63 -4.26
N LYS A 86 -13.31 -13.08 -4.43
CA LYS A 86 -13.61 -14.28 -5.24
C LYS A 86 -13.34 -14.03 -6.72
N ASP A 87 -13.70 -12.86 -7.23
CA ASP A 87 -13.41 -12.48 -8.61
C ASP A 87 -11.92 -12.26 -8.84
N PHE A 88 -11.20 -11.70 -7.86
CA PHE A 88 -9.75 -11.65 -7.88
C PHE A 88 -9.16 -13.05 -8.06
N LEU A 89 -9.50 -14.00 -7.17
CA LEU A 89 -8.97 -15.37 -7.24
C LEU A 89 -9.31 -16.08 -8.55
N ARG A 90 -10.51 -15.85 -9.11
CA ARG A 90 -10.88 -16.39 -10.43
C ARG A 90 -10.07 -15.78 -11.58
N LYS A 91 -9.95 -14.45 -11.63
CA LYS A 91 -9.23 -13.74 -12.71
C LYS A 91 -7.73 -14.03 -12.70
N PHE A 92 -7.16 -14.22 -11.51
CA PHE A 92 -5.75 -14.52 -11.33
C PHE A 92 -5.47 -16.02 -11.17
N ARG A 93 -6.39 -16.91 -11.55
CA ARG A 93 -6.20 -18.37 -11.47
C ARG A 93 -4.86 -18.79 -12.09
N GLY A 94 -4.09 -19.58 -11.34
CA GLY A 94 -2.76 -20.06 -11.75
C GLY A 94 -1.64 -19.01 -11.69
N LYS A 95 -1.90 -17.79 -11.21
CA LYS A 95 -0.92 -16.69 -11.21
C LYS A 95 -0.13 -16.60 -9.92
N ARG A 96 1.10 -16.11 -10.05
CA ARG A 96 2.06 -15.87 -8.98
C ARG A 96 2.31 -14.37 -8.83
N ILE A 97 1.97 -13.84 -7.65
CA ILE A 97 2.08 -12.42 -7.30
C ILE A 97 3.16 -12.29 -6.23
N MET A 98 4.09 -11.34 -6.35
CA MET A 98 5.11 -11.11 -5.34
C MET A 98 5.24 -9.64 -4.97
N PHE A 99 5.17 -9.38 -3.67
CA PHE A 99 5.57 -8.14 -3.03
C PHE A 99 7.05 -8.23 -2.67
N VAL A 100 7.81 -7.19 -2.99
CA VAL A 100 9.25 -7.09 -2.68
C VAL A 100 9.54 -5.71 -2.09
N GLY A 101 9.95 -5.68 -0.83
CA GLY A 101 10.30 -4.40 -0.23
C GLY A 101 10.37 -4.42 1.28
N ASP A 102 9.87 -3.34 1.90
CA ASP A 102 10.03 -3.09 3.33
C ASP A 102 8.80 -3.55 4.14
N SER A 103 8.58 -2.98 5.33
CA SER A 103 7.48 -3.41 6.20
C SER A 103 6.12 -2.89 5.73
N LEU A 104 6.09 -1.89 4.85
CA LEU A 104 4.86 -1.38 4.27
C LEU A 104 4.38 -2.30 3.14
N GLY A 105 5.28 -2.87 2.34
CA GLY A 105 4.93 -3.98 1.43
C GLY A 105 4.39 -5.21 2.16
N LEU A 106 4.94 -5.55 3.33
CA LEU A 106 4.39 -6.60 4.20
C LEU A 106 2.97 -6.23 4.68
N ASN A 107 2.77 -4.97 5.09
CA ASN A 107 1.48 -4.46 5.53
C ASN A 107 0.41 -4.55 4.41
N GLN A 108 0.77 -4.20 3.18
CA GLN A 108 -0.10 -4.35 2.00
C GLN A 108 -0.36 -5.83 1.66
N TRP A 109 0.65 -6.68 1.73
CA TRP A 109 0.51 -8.12 1.51
C TRP A 109 -0.43 -8.78 2.53
N GLN A 110 -0.35 -8.42 3.80
CA GLN A 110 -1.26 -8.92 4.84
C GLN A 110 -2.71 -8.44 4.62
N SER A 111 -2.89 -7.19 4.20
CA SER A 111 -4.20 -6.69 3.79
C SER A 111 -4.79 -7.53 2.65
N LEU A 112 -4.02 -7.78 1.58
CA LEU A 112 -4.50 -8.53 0.42
C LEU A 112 -4.87 -9.97 0.81
N THR A 113 -4.04 -10.63 1.61
CA THR A 113 -4.32 -12.00 2.06
C THR A 113 -5.57 -12.08 2.93
N CYS A 114 -5.84 -11.09 3.79
CA CYS A 114 -7.10 -11.00 4.53
C CYS A 114 -8.31 -10.76 3.62
N LEU A 115 -8.21 -9.80 2.68
CA LEU A 115 -9.27 -9.49 1.72
C LEU A 115 -9.69 -10.74 0.91
N LEU A 116 -8.72 -11.59 0.56
CA LEU A 116 -8.99 -12.81 -0.20
C LEU A 116 -9.50 -13.95 0.69
N HIS A 117 -8.85 -14.19 1.83
CA HIS A 117 -9.25 -15.25 2.76
C HIS A 117 -10.69 -15.09 3.24
N THR A 118 -11.05 -13.87 3.63
CA THR A 118 -12.40 -13.57 4.15
C THR A 118 -13.48 -13.57 3.06
N ALA A 119 -13.11 -13.37 1.79
CA ALA A 119 -14.03 -13.51 0.66
C ALA A 119 -14.29 -14.98 0.27
N THR A 120 -13.42 -15.91 0.68
CA THR A 120 -13.55 -17.35 0.42
C THR A 120 -13.24 -18.17 1.68
N PRO A 121 -14.03 -18.04 2.77
CA PRO A 121 -13.68 -18.61 4.08
C PRO A 121 -13.69 -20.15 4.11
N GLN A 122 -14.35 -20.78 3.15
CA GLN A 122 -14.42 -22.24 3.01
C GLN A 122 -13.31 -22.82 2.12
N ASP A 123 -12.61 -21.98 1.37
CA ASP A 123 -11.51 -22.42 0.52
C ASP A 123 -10.25 -22.63 1.37
N PRO A 124 -9.54 -23.77 1.23
CA PRO A 124 -8.30 -24.00 1.96
C PRO A 124 -7.24 -22.98 1.52
N TYR A 125 -6.39 -22.58 2.46
CA TYR A 125 -5.21 -21.78 2.18
C TYR A 125 -3.95 -22.42 2.77
N ILE A 126 -2.81 -22.11 2.19
CA ILE A 126 -1.49 -22.49 2.69
C ILE A 126 -0.76 -21.20 3.06
N SER A 127 -0.32 -21.08 4.30
CA SER A 127 0.53 -19.98 4.77
C SER A 127 1.82 -20.56 5.32
N GLN A 128 2.95 -20.20 4.71
CA GLN A 128 4.26 -20.70 5.14
C GLN A 128 5.35 -19.68 4.85
N ARG A 129 6.44 -19.78 5.61
CA ARG A 129 7.65 -19.00 5.37
C ARG A 129 8.82 -19.93 5.13
N VAL A 130 9.49 -19.75 4.00
CA VAL A 130 10.71 -20.49 3.65
C VAL A 130 11.81 -19.47 3.41
N ALA A 131 12.85 -19.51 4.24
CA ALA A 131 13.91 -18.50 4.28
C ALA A 131 13.34 -17.07 4.37
N ALA A 132 13.60 -16.22 3.37
CA ALA A 132 13.16 -14.83 3.33
C ALA A 132 11.78 -14.61 2.68
N ILE A 133 11.15 -15.68 2.16
CA ILE A 133 9.89 -15.59 1.41
C ILE A 133 8.74 -16.12 2.27
N SER A 134 7.78 -15.25 2.54
CA SER A 134 6.46 -15.64 3.04
C SER A 134 5.54 -15.93 1.85
N THR A 135 4.84 -17.05 1.86
CA THR A 135 3.93 -17.48 0.78
C THR A 135 2.54 -17.73 1.36
N PHE A 136 1.54 -17.10 0.75
CA PHE A 136 0.12 -17.37 1.00
C PHE A 136 -0.52 -17.86 -0.29
N SER A 137 -1.07 -19.07 -0.29
CA SER A 137 -1.61 -19.70 -1.50
C SER A 137 -3.04 -20.18 -1.32
N PHE A 138 -3.82 -20.13 -2.39
CA PHE A 138 -5.18 -20.65 -2.50
C PHE A 138 -5.19 -21.81 -3.51
N PRO A 139 -5.00 -23.07 -3.07
CA PRO A 139 -4.89 -24.23 -3.96
C PRO A 139 -6.08 -24.40 -4.91
N THR A 140 -7.31 -24.12 -4.47
CA THR A 140 -8.54 -24.17 -5.30
C THR A 140 -8.41 -23.34 -6.59
N TYR A 141 -7.65 -22.24 -6.53
CA TYR A 141 -7.44 -21.31 -7.65
C TYR A 141 -6.02 -21.39 -8.23
N GLY A 142 -5.11 -22.16 -7.63
CA GLY A 142 -3.69 -22.15 -8.00
C GLY A 142 -3.05 -20.76 -7.90
N VAL A 143 -3.55 -19.89 -7.02
CA VAL A 143 -3.03 -18.53 -6.82
C VAL A 143 -2.07 -18.51 -5.66
N SER A 144 -0.91 -17.89 -5.85
CA SER A 144 0.08 -17.70 -4.77
C SER A 144 0.52 -16.25 -4.68
N ILE A 145 0.54 -15.74 -3.46
CA ILE A 145 0.90 -14.36 -3.11
C ILE A 145 2.07 -14.39 -2.15
N MET A 146 3.20 -13.89 -2.62
CA MET A 146 4.48 -13.97 -1.95
C MET A 146 4.87 -12.60 -1.41
N PHE A 147 5.55 -12.58 -0.27
CA PHE A 147 6.27 -11.42 0.22
C PHE A 147 7.75 -11.79 0.42
N LEU A 148 8.63 -11.02 -0.21
CA LEU A 148 10.07 -11.11 -0.04
C LEU A 148 10.57 -9.85 0.65
N ARG A 149 11.18 -10.02 1.83
CA ARG A 149 11.81 -8.91 2.54
C ARG A 149 13.07 -8.47 1.82
N ASN A 150 13.02 -7.31 1.17
CA ASN A 150 14.20 -6.64 0.61
C ASN A 150 14.02 -5.13 0.70
N ALA A 151 14.20 -4.59 1.91
CA ALA A 151 13.79 -3.22 2.25
C ALA A 151 14.49 -2.11 1.45
N PHE A 152 15.63 -2.40 0.82
CA PHE A 152 16.40 -1.45 0.02
C PHE A 152 16.39 -1.76 -1.47
N LEU A 153 15.83 -2.91 -1.85
CA LEU A 153 15.90 -3.56 -3.18
C LEU A 153 17.31 -3.96 -3.64
N VAL A 154 18.32 -3.18 -3.27
CA VAL A 154 19.75 -3.43 -3.48
C VAL A 154 20.37 -4.22 -2.32
N ASP A 155 21.55 -4.79 -2.56
CA ASP A 155 22.17 -5.71 -1.62
C ASP A 155 22.84 -5.01 -0.43
N ILE A 156 22.76 -5.66 0.73
CA ILE A 156 23.66 -5.41 1.86
C ILE A 156 24.55 -6.64 2.00
N VAL A 157 25.86 -6.44 1.94
CA VAL A 157 26.85 -7.51 2.03
C VAL A 157 27.76 -7.33 3.24
N ASN A 158 28.25 -8.43 3.81
CA ASN A 158 29.27 -8.38 4.85
C ASN A 158 30.65 -8.46 4.20
N GLU A 159 31.44 -7.39 4.30
CA GLU A 159 32.82 -7.30 3.81
C GLU A 159 33.76 -6.98 4.97
N LYS A 160 34.69 -7.89 5.29
CA LYS A 160 35.67 -7.71 6.39
C LYS A 160 35.01 -7.24 7.69
N ASP A 161 34.00 -7.99 8.13
CA ASP A 161 33.17 -7.74 9.32
C ASP A 161 32.42 -6.40 9.33
N ARG A 162 32.17 -5.82 8.16
CA ARG A 162 31.37 -4.59 7.99
C ARG A 162 30.21 -4.82 7.05
N ARG A 163 29.03 -4.32 7.41
CA ARG A 163 27.84 -4.35 6.56
C ARG A 163 27.91 -3.19 5.57
N VAL A 164 27.90 -3.49 4.28
CA VAL A 164 28.02 -2.49 3.20
C VAL A 164 26.75 -2.50 2.35
N LEU A 165 26.03 -1.38 2.30
CA LEU A 165 24.91 -1.18 1.39
C LEU A 165 25.45 -0.86 -0.01
N LYS A 166 25.30 -1.80 -0.95
CA LYS A 166 25.80 -1.68 -2.33
C LYS A 166 24.74 -1.11 -3.26
N LEU A 167 24.78 0.20 -3.51
CA LEU A 167 23.76 0.90 -4.29
C LEU A 167 23.65 0.44 -5.76
N ASN A 168 24.67 -0.23 -6.26
CA ASN A 168 24.76 -0.65 -7.66
C ASN A 168 24.68 -2.17 -7.85
N SER A 169 24.19 -2.90 -6.83
CA SER A 169 24.08 -4.37 -6.84
C SER A 169 22.65 -4.84 -6.53
N ILE A 170 22.16 -5.82 -7.31
CA ILE A 170 20.91 -6.56 -7.09
C ILE A 170 21.15 -8.03 -7.45
N GLU A 171 21.91 -8.75 -6.64
CA GLU A 171 22.17 -10.18 -6.78
C GLU A 171 20.91 -11.01 -6.51
N ASN A 172 20.12 -10.56 -5.53
CA ASN A 172 18.85 -11.22 -5.15
C ASN A 172 17.74 -11.08 -6.21
N GLY A 173 17.94 -10.27 -7.25
CA GLY A 173 16.96 -10.03 -8.30
C GLY A 173 16.58 -11.28 -9.11
N ARG A 174 17.40 -12.35 -9.06
CA ARG A 174 17.04 -13.65 -9.66
C ARG A 174 15.74 -14.23 -9.11
N ILE A 175 15.44 -13.96 -7.83
CA ILE A 175 14.27 -14.49 -7.12
C ILE A 175 12.97 -13.87 -7.66
N TRP A 176 13.03 -12.67 -8.25
CA TRP A 176 11.86 -11.94 -8.74
C TRP A 176 11.41 -12.41 -10.13
N LYS A 177 12.24 -13.20 -10.84
CA LYS A 177 11.93 -13.67 -12.19
C LYS A 177 10.84 -14.74 -12.17
N GLY A 178 10.02 -14.77 -13.22
CA GLY A 178 8.99 -15.80 -13.42
C GLY A 178 7.70 -15.58 -12.62
N TYR A 179 7.50 -14.38 -12.06
CA TYR A 179 6.24 -13.97 -11.43
C TYR A 179 5.38 -13.20 -12.43
N ASP A 180 4.06 -13.38 -12.36
CA ASP A 180 3.11 -12.71 -13.24
C ASP A 180 2.88 -11.24 -12.81
N VAL A 181 2.97 -10.97 -11.52
CA VAL A 181 2.84 -9.62 -10.96
C VAL A 181 3.94 -9.40 -9.92
N LEU A 182 4.69 -8.31 -10.09
CA LEU A 182 5.68 -7.82 -9.11
C LEU A 182 5.22 -6.48 -8.54
N ILE A 183 5.15 -6.36 -7.23
CA ILE A 183 4.84 -5.11 -6.51
C ILE A 183 6.04 -4.74 -5.65
N PHE A 184 6.71 -3.65 -5.99
CA PHE A 184 7.88 -3.17 -5.26
C PHE A 184 7.52 -2.01 -4.33
N ASP A 185 8.12 -1.96 -3.15
CA ASP A 185 8.10 -0.79 -2.28
C ASP A 185 9.46 -0.61 -1.60
N THR A 186 9.81 0.63 -1.25
CA THR A 186 10.99 0.91 -0.43
C THR A 186 11.03 2.38 -0.03
N TRP A 187 11.07 2.70 1.27
CA TRP A 187 11.41 4.04 1.77
C TRP A 187 11.76 4.08 3.26
N HIS A 188 10.92 3.51 4.13
CA HIS A 188 10.99 3.79 5.57
C HIS A 188 12.28 3.30 6.22
N TRP A 189 12.86 2.23 5.67
CA TRP A 189 14.12 1.68 6.15
C TRP A 189 15.35 2.53 5.82
N TRP A 190 15.25 3.44 4.84
CA TRP A 190 16.32 4.38 4.52
C TRP A 190 16.51 5.44 5.60
N LEU A 191 15.49 5.68 6.43
CA LEU A 191 15.50 6.67 7.50
C LEU A 191 16.20 6.16 8.77
N LEU A 192 16.46 4.86 8.88
CA LEU A 192 17.08 4.28 10.07
C LEU A 192 18.50 4.82 10.28
N THR A 193 18.82 5.18 11.52
CA THR A 193 20.12 5.70 11.95
C THR A 193 20.62 4.97 13.20
N GLY A 194 21.88 5.20 13.57
CA GLY A 194 22.48 4.62 14.77
C GLY A 194 22.43 3.09 14.80
N ARG A 195 22.10 2.50 15.96
CA ARG A 195 22.04 1.04 16.15
C ARG A 195 20.98 0.34 15.28
N LYS A 196 19.96 1.08 14.81
CA LYS A 196 18.91 0.52 13.94
C LYS A 196 19.32 0.50 12.46
N GLN A 197 20.41 1.18 12.09
CA GLN A 197 20.88 1.19 10.70
C GLN A 197 21.43 -0.20 10.33
N PRO A 198 20.91 -0.84 9.27
CA PRO A 198 21.32 -2.20 8.90
C PRO A 198 22.64 -2.26 8.12
N TRP A 199 23.27 -1.11 7.83
CA TRP A 199 24.60 -1.02 7.20
C TRP A 199 25.53 -0.12 8.01
N ASP A 200 26.84 -0.30 7.82
CA ASP A 200 27.91 0.50 8.44
C ASP A 200 28.56 1.47 7.44
N TYR A 201 28.47 1.16 6.15
CA TYR A 201 28.98 1.93 5.01
C TYR A 201 28.02 1.84 3.83
N VAL A 202 28.10 2.83 2.93
CA VAL A 202 27.36 2.86 1.67
C VAL A 202 28.37 2.86 0.53
N GLN A 203 28.28 1.90 -0.38
CA GLN A 203 29.12 1.82 -1.56
C GLN A 203 28.36 2.28 -2.80
N ASP A 204 28.95 3.22 -3.54
CA ASP A 204 28.51 3.67 -4.85
C ASP A 204 29.62 3.43 -5.86
N ASN A 205 29.40 2.45 -6.74
CA ASN A 205 30.40 1.88 -7.64
C ASN A 205 31.61 1.40 -6.83
N ASN A 206 32.79 1.92 -7.10
CA ASN A 206 34.02 1.53 -6.43
C ASN A 206 34.38 2.45 -5.25
N ILE A 207 33.49 3.38 -4.88
CA ILE A 207 33.73 4.35 -3.80
C ILE A 207 32.87 3.99 -2.59
N THR A 208 33.51 3.80 -1.44
CA THR A 208 32.87 3.48 -0.17
C THR A 208 32.80 4.73 0.71
N HIS A 209 31.58 5.10 1.11
CA HIS A 209 31.29 6.23 1.97
C HIS A 209 30.87 5.75 3.36
N LYS A 210 31.25 6.50 4.41
CA LYS A 210 30.77 6.21 5.77
C LYS A 210 29.27 6.43 5.91
N ASN A 211 28.76 7.46 5.24
CA ASN A 211 27.35 7.76 5.17
C ASN A 211 27.02 8.45 3.85
N MET A 212 25.75 8.46 3.47
CA MET A 212 25.25 9.15 2.28
C MET A 212 23.89 9.77 2.59
N HIS A 213 23.63 10.94 2.00
CA HIS A 213 22.32 11.58 2.08
C HIS A 213 21.24 10.62 1.59
N ARG A 214 20.15 10.47 2.36
CA ARG A 214 19.17 9.38 2.16
C ARG A 214 18.52 9.43 0.78
N THR A 215 18.09 10.60 0.32
CA THR A 215 17.47 10.74 -1.01
C THR A 215 18.47 10.52 -2.15
N VAL A 216 19.77 10.74 -1.93
CA VAL A 216 20.82 10.47 -2.93
C VAL A 216 21.06 8.97 -3.03
N ALA A 217 21.19 8.29 -1.89
CA ALA A 217 21.33 6.83 -1.83
C ALA A 217 20.10 6.13 -2.43
N TYR A 218 18.90 6.59 -2.05
CA TYR A 218 17.62 6.12 -2.57
C TYR A 218 17.53 6.26 -4.10
N LYS A 219 17.86 7.44 -4.64
CA LYS A 219 17.87 7.68 -6.09
C LYS A 219 18.81 6.72 -6.83
N LYS A 220 20.00 6.46 -6.28
CA LYS A 220 21.00 5.57 -6.89
C LYS A 220 20.52 4.12 -6.86
N ALA A 221 20.00 3.64 -5.73
CA ALA A 221 19.44 2.30 -5.63
C ALA A 221 18.24 2.09 -6.56
N LEU A 222 17.32 3.05 -6.64
CA LEU A 222 16.20 2.98 -7.58
C LEU A 222 16.65 2.97 -9.04
N ARG A 223 17.72 3.68 -9.40
CA ARG A 223 18.31 3.60 -10.76
C ARG A 223 18.87 2.21 -11.04
N THR A 224 19.45 1.54 -10.05
CA THR A 224 19.89 0.14 -10.18
C THR A 224 18.70 -0.80 -10.34
N TRP A 225 17.63 -0.62 -9.57
CA TRP A 225 16.38 -1.36 -9.74
C TRP A 225 15.74 -1.12 -11.11
N ALA A 226 15.70 0.12 -11.59
CA ALA A 226 15.20 0.47 -12.93
C ALA A 226 15.97 -0.25 -14.04
N ARG A 227 17.32 -0.31 -13.93
CA ARG A 227 18.15 -1.09 -14.84
C ARG A 227 17.81 -2.59 -14.77
N TRP A 228 17.62 -3.13 -13.56
CA TRP A 228 17.21 -4.52 -13.40
C TRP A 228 15.87 -4.80 -14.12
N VAL A 229 14.86 -3.93 -13.98
CA VAL A 229 13.58 -4.06 -14.69
C VAL A 229 13.81 -4.08 -16.20
N ASN A 230 14.50 -3.06 -16.72
CA ASN A 230 14.81 -2.91 -18.15
C ASN A 230 15.56 -4.11 -18.74
N LEU A 231 16.34 -4.83 -17.94
CA LEU A 231 17.07 -6.02 -18.40
C LEU A 231 16.26 -7.32 -18.26
N ASN A 232 15.43 -7.45 -17.23
CA ASN A 232 14.92 -8.78 -16.81
C ASN A 232 13.42 -8.99 -16.98
N VAL A 233 12.61 -7.93 -17.08
CA VAL A 233 11.14 -8.05 -17.13
C VAL A 233 10.65 -8.19 -18.57
N ASP A 234 9.78 -9.16 -18.85
CA ASP A 234 9.03 -9.20 -20.12
C ASP A 234 7.63 -8.60 -19.86
N PRO A 235 7.30 -7.38 -20.36
CA PRO A 235 6.00 -6.75 -20.10
C PRO A 235 4.80 -7.54 -20.63
N ALA A 236 5.00 -8.48 -21.57
CA ALA A 236 3.95 -9.36 -22.04
C ALA A 236 3.61 -10.48 -21.03
N LYS A 237 4.53 -10.79 -20.11
CA LYS A 237 4.40 -11.89 -19.13
C LYS A 237 4.26 -11.39 -17.68
N THR A 238 4.90 -10.28 -17.36
CA THR A 238 4.99 -9.77 -15.99
C THR A 238 4.53 -8.32 -15.93
N LYS A 239 3.51 -8.06 -15.11
CA LYS A 239 3.11 -6.70 -14.74
C LYS A 239 3.95 -6.22 -13.56
N VAL A 240 4.52 -5.03 -13.67
CA VAL A 240 5.34 -4.44 -12.61
C VAL A 240 4.65 -3.21 -12.03
N PHE A 241 4.52 -3.22 -10.71
CA PHE A 241 4.03 -2.12 -9.90
C PHE A 241 5.13 -1.62 -8.98
N PHE A 242 5.10 -0.32 -8.73
CA PHE A 242 5.87 0.30 -7.66
C PHE A 242 4.89 1.04 -6.76
N GLN A 243 4.84 0.66 -5.49
CA GLN A 243 4.06 1.34 -4.47
C GLN A 243 4.67 2.72 -4.21
N GLY A 244 3.85 3.77 -4.30
CA GLY A 244 4.23 5.10 -3.86
C GLY A 244 4.69 5.10 -2.41
N VAL A 245 5.40 6.16 -2.03
CA VAL A 245 5.90 6.32 -0.66
C VAL A 245 4.71 6.38 0.29
N SER A 246 4.60 5.39 1.19
CA SER A 246 3.68 5.46 2.33
C SER A 246 4.19 6.57 3.26
N PRO A 247 3.35 7.52 3.67
CA PRO A 247 3.74 8.54 4.64
C PRO A 247 3.82 7.95 6.05
N ASP A 248 4.50 8.69 6.93
CA ASP A 248 4.33 8.61 8.37
C ASP A 248 3.59 9.85 8.88
N HIS A 249 3.14 9.83 10.14
CA HIS A 249 2.49 10.96 10.81
C HIS A 249 3.11 11.20 12.19
N VAL A 250 4.43 11.42 12.21
CA VAL A 250 5.17 11.68 13.46
C VAL A 250 5.16 13.14 13.90
N ASP A 251 4.77 14.08 13.04
CA ASP A 251 4.76 15.52 13.30
C ASP A 251 3.47 16.18 12.81
N SER A 252 2.65 16.68 13.74
CA SER A 252 1.36 17.29 13.43
C SER A 252 1.42 18.58 12.63
N ARG A 253 2.59 19.23 12.57
CA ARG A 253 2.81 20.42 11.74
C ARG A 253 2.59 20.12 10.26
N ASP A 254 2.81 18.87 9.84
CA ASP A 254 2.61 18.44 8.46
C ASP A 254 1.12 18.44 8.04
N TRP A 255 0.19 18.37 9.00
CA TRP A 255 -1.25 18.50 8.75
C TRP A 255 -1.89 19.72 9.40
N ALA A 256 -1.08 20.70 9.81
CA ALA A 256 -1.50 21.98 10.36
C ALA A 256 -2.43 21.90 11.58
N ASP A 257 -2.26 20.88 12.43
CA ASP A 257 -2.96 20.78 13.72
C ASP A 257 -2.04 21.16 14.88
N PRO A 258 -2.21 22.34 15.50
CA PRO A 258 -1.36 22.78 16.61
C PRO A 258 -1.64 22.06 17.94
N THR A 259 -2.76 21.32 18.03
CA THR A 259 -3.20 20.64 19.26
C THR A 259 -2.71 19.20 19.32
N ALA A 260 -2.56 18.56 18.16
CA ALA A 260 -1.93 17.26 18.01
C ALA A 260 -0.40 17.36 18.11
N LYS A 261 0.26 16.22 18.35
CA LYS A 261 1.73 16.11 18.32
C LYS A 261 2.23 15.05 17.34
N THR A 262 1.50 13.95 17.25
CA THR A 262 1.80 12.75 16.45
C THR A 262 0.46 12.13 16.03
N CYS A 263 0.46 11.01 15.32
CA CYS A 263 -0.76 10.23 15.04
C CYS A 263 -1.56 9.75 16.27
N ARG A 264 -1.05 9.93 17.50
CA ARG A 264 -1.75 9.50 18.72
C ARG A 264 -2.98 10.35 19.00
N GLY A 265 -4.11 9.66 19.13
CA GLY A 265 -5.41 10.28 19.40
C GLY A 265 -6.16 10.68 18.13
N GLU A 266 -5.54 10.55 16.97
CA GLU A 266 -6.18 10.82 15.69
C GLU A 266 -7.19 9.72 15.35
N THR A 267 -8.46 10.10 15.21
CA THR A 267 -9.57 9.17 14.94
C THR A 267 -10.35 9.51 13.67
N TRP A 268 -9.99 10.62 13.03
CA TRP A 268 -10.59 11.11 11.79
C TRP A 268 -9.52 11.45 10.75
N PRO A 269 -9.79 11.16 9.46
CA PRO A 269 -8.92 11.57 8.37
C PRO A 269 -8.98 13.08 8.18
N ILE A 270 -8.06 13.58 7.35
CA ILE A 270 -8.14 14.94 6.82
C ILE A 270 -9.14 14.92 5.66
N LEU A 271 -10.29 15.59 5.84
CA LEU A 271 -11.34 15.70 4.82
C LEU A 271 -11.00 16.79 3.79
N SER A 272 -9.89 16.61 3.09
CA SER A 272 -9.37 17.51 2.06
C SER A 272 -8.96 16.72 0.82
N THR A 273 -8.77 17.42 -0.29
CA THR A 273 -8.11 16.88 -1.50
C THR A 273 -6.62 17.17 -1.53
N GLU A 274 -6.12 17.94 -0.56
CA GLU A 274 -4.73 18.39 -0.45
C GLU A 274 -4.18 18.17 0.96
N TYR A 275 -2.87 17.93 1.05
CA TYR A 275 -2.16 17.77 2.31
C TYR A 275 -1.22 18.96 2.55
N PRO A 276 -1.35 19.70 3.68
CA PRO A 276 -0.58 20.92 3.94
C PRO A 276 0.95 20.75 3.85
N GLY A 277 1.49 19.63 4.35
CA GLY A 277 2.92 19.33 4.32
C GLY A 277 3.50 19.02 2.93
N GLY A 278 2.66 18.95 1.90
CA GLY A 278 3.09 18.68 0.53
C GLY A 278 3.58 17.24 0.31
N SER A 279 4.13 16.98 -0.88
CA SER A 279 4.66 15.66 -1.28
C SER A 279 6.03 15.41 -0.63
N PRO A 280 6.27 14.23 -0.04
CA PRO A 280 7.57 13.91 0.53
C PRO A 280 8.64 13.82 -0.58
N PRO A 281 9.86 14.39 -0.39
CA PRO A 281 10.95 14.33 -1.36
C PRO A 281 11.25 12.95 -2.01
N PRO A 282 11.21 11.81 -1.29
CA PRO A 282 11.37 10.49 -1.92
C PRO A 282 10.32 10.17 -2.99
N GLN A 283 9.08 10.66 -2.87
CA GLN A 283 8.03 10.39 -3.86
C GLN A 283 8.39 11.04 -5.20
N ASP A 284 8.95 12.25 -5.16
CA ASP A 284 9.42 12.93 -6.37
C ASP A 284 10.66 12.24 -6.97
N VAL A 285 11.55 11.71 -6.12
CA VAL A 285 12.68 10.89 -6.59
C VAL A 285 12.17 9.64 -7.30
N LEU A 286 11.20 8.93 -6.72
CA LEU A 286 10.57 7.76 -7.32
C LEU A 286 9.96 8.11 -8.67
N LYS A 287 9.08 9.13 -8.73
CA LYS A 287 8.44 9.59 -9.98
C LYS A 287 9.46 9.92 -11.06
N ARG A 288 10.57 10.58 -10.71
CA ARG A 288 11.66 10.87 -11.67
C ARG A 288 12.38 9.63 -12.17
N VAL A 289 12.65 8.64 -11.30
CA VAL A 289 13.28 7.39 -11.74
C VAL A 289 12.35 6.59 -12.63
N LEU A 290 11.06 6.50 -12.29
CA LEU A 290 10.07 5.77 -13.10
C LEU A 290 9.96 6.30 -14.53
N ARG A 291 10.08 7.62 -14.73
CA ARG A 291 10.14 8.24 -16.08
C ARG A 291 11.34 7.78 -16.93
N SER A 292 12.38 7.23 -16.31
CA SER A 292 13.58 6.73 -17.01
C SER A 292 13.56 5.21 -17.27
N VAL A 293 12.53 4.51 -16.78
CA VAL A 293 12.36 3.07 -17.03
C VAL A 293 11.80 2.90 -18.45
N SER A 294 12.45 2.08 -19.28
CA SER A 294 12.00 1.86 -20.65
C SER A 294 10.83 0.89 -20.74
N LYS A 295 10.72 -0.01 -19.76
CA LYS A 295 9.58 -0.93 -19.62
C LYS A 295 8.46 -0.30 -18.82
N LYS A 296 7.22 -0.70 -19.13
CA LYS A 296 6.03 -0.24 -18.43
C LYS A 296 6.10 -0.63 -16.94
N VAL A 297 6.08 0.38 -16.07
CA VAL A 297 5.90 0.22 -14.62
C VAL A 297 4.71 1.06 -14.19
N HIS A 298 3.81 0.45 -13.42
CA HIS A 298 2.66 1.11 -12.84
C HIS A 298 3.03 1.70 -11.48
N LEU A 299 2.95 3.02 -11.33
CA LEU A 299 3.01 3.65 -10.01
C LEU A 299 1.64 3.49 -9.34
N LEU A 300 1.59 2.83 -8.19
CA LEU A 300 0.46 2.96 -7.26
C LEU A 300 0.67 4.27 -6.49
N ASP A 301 0.15 5.40 -6.99
CA ASP A 301 0.42 6.74 -6.42
C ASP A 301 -0.39 6.97 -5.13
N ILE A 302 -0.10 6.16 -4.11
CA ILE A 302 -0.83 6.10 -2.84
C ILE A 302 -0.45 7.20 -1.85
N THR A 303 0.55 8.03 -2.16
CA THR A 303 1.17 8.92 -1.17
C THR A 303 0.18 9.95 -0.63
N LEU A 304 -0.44 10.75 -1.51
CA LEU A 304 -1.36 11.80 -1.08
C LEU A 304 -2.59 11.24 -0.36
N LEU A 305 -3.26 10.23 -0.93
CA LEU A 305 -4.43 9.64 -0.27
C LEU A 305 -4.07 9.05 1.09
N SER A 306 -2.86 8.55 1.29
CA SER A 306 -2.42 8.02 2.59
C SER A 306 -2.02 9.13 3.56
N GLN A 307 -1.53 10.29 3.07
CA GLN A 307 -1.23 11.46 3.92
C GLN A 307 -2.51 12.04 4.54
N LEU A 308 -3.65 11.85 3.89
CA LEU A 308 -4.94 12.26 4.44
C LEU A 308 -5.44 11.34 5.57
N ARG A 309 -4.70 10.27 5.91
CA ARG A 309 -5.14 9.21 6.82
C ARG A 309 -4.37 9.16 8.14
N LYS A 310 -4.11 10.31 8.76
CA LYS A 310 -3.49 10.38 10.09
C LYS A 310 -4.14 9.49 11.17
N ASP A 311 -5.42 9.14 10.99
CA ASP A 311 -6.22 8.24 11.82
C ASP A 311 -5.92 6.73 11.66
N GLY A 312 -5.32 6.33 10.53
CA GLY A 312 -5.19 4.93 10.13
C GLY A 312 -4.04 4.16 10.78
N HIS A 313 -3.17 4.82 11.54
CA HIS A 313 -1.97 4.23 12.14
C HIS A 313 -2.28 3.40 13.40
N PRO A 314 -1.48 2.37 13.73
CA PRO A 314 -1.58 1.66 15.00
C PRO A 314 -1.39 2.55 16.21
N SER A 315 -0.52 3.56 16.12
CA SER A 315 -0.18 4.43 17.25
C SER A 315 0.28 3.57 18.45
N ALA A 316 -0.34 3.73 19.62
CA ALA A 316 -0.06 2.91 20.81
C ALA A 316 -0.59 1.46 20.74
N PHE A 317 -1.32 1.10 19.68
CA PHE A 317 -1.90 -0.23 19.47
C PHE A 317 -1.12 -1.06 18.44
N GLY A 318 0.12 -0.68 18.15
CA GLY A 318 1.09 -1.48 17.39
C GLY A 318 1.94 -2.37 18.29
N TYR A 319 2.88 -3.11 17.67
CA TYR A 319 3.81 -3.96 18.41
C TYR A 319 4.71 -3.10 19.32
N GLY A 320 4.68 -3.35 20.63
CA GLY A 320 5.45 -2.57 21.59
C GLY A 320 4.90 -1.16 21.85
N GLY A 321 3.62 -0.91 21.57
CA GLY A 321 2.99 0.41 21.72
C GLY A 321 3.05 1.05 23.12
N HIS A 322 3.34 0.26 24.16
CA HIS A 322 3.67 0.77 25.50
C HIS A 322 4.98 1.60 25.53
N ARG A 323 5.85 1.49 24.52
CA ARG A 323 7.15 2.16 24.42
C ARG A 323 7.15 3.39 23.51
N GLY A 324 6.08 3.61 22.75
CA GLY A 324 5.98 4.70 21.78
C GLY A 324 4.91 4.43 20.72
N ASN A 325 4.56 5.48 19.97
CA ASN A 325 3.55 5.39 18.91
C ASN A 325 4.18 4.86 17.62
N ASP A 326 3.52 3.89 16.99
CA ASP A 326 3.77 3.55 15.60
C ASP A 326 2.91 4.45 14.69
N CYS A 327 3.54 5.47 14.13
CA CYS A 327 2.93 6.36 13.14
C CYS A 327 3.46 6.09 11.73
N THR A 328 3.98 4.89 11.47
CA THR A 328 4.57 4.49 10.19
C THR A 328 3.75 3.41 9.51
N HIS A 329 3.42 2.33 10.24
CA HIS A 329 2.60 1.24 9.72
C HIS A 329 1.11 1.55 9.81
N TRP A 330 0.26 0.68 9.29
CA TRP A 330 -1.18 0.88 9.22
C TRP A 330 -1.96 -0.25 9.88
N CYS A 331 -3.04 0.12 10.55
CA CYS A 331 -4.00 -0.85 11.07
C CYS A 331 -4.65 -1.65 9.92
N LEU A 332 -4.93 -2.93 10.19
CA LEU A 332 -5.74 -3.80 9.32
C LEU A 332 -7.04 -4.24 10.04
N PRO A 333 -8.21 -4.11 9.41
CA PRO A 333 -8.48 -3.44 8.13
C PRO A 333 -8.20 -1.92 8.19
N GLY A 334 -7.95 -1.31 7.04
CA GLY A 334 -7.59 0.11 6.95
C GLY A 334 -6.97 0.53 5.61
N VAL A 335 -6.08 1.52 5.65
CA VAL A 335 -5.49 2.18 4.47
C VAL A 335 -4.88 1.21 3.43
N PRO A 336 -4.16 0.13 3.82
CA PRO A 336 -3.62 -0.81 2.85
C PRO A 336 -4.68 -1.60 2.07
N ASP A 337 -5.91 -1.71 2.59
CA ASP A 337 -7.03 -2.31 1.85
C ASP A 337 -7.33 -1.46 0.60
N THR A 338 -7.37 -0.14 0.74
CA THR A 338 -7.54 0.78 -0.40
C THR A 338 -6.37 0.72 -1.39
N TRP A 339 -5.13 0.50 -0.92
CA TRP A 339 -4.01 0.27 -1.85
C TRP A 339 -4.24 -0.98 -2.71
N ASN A 340 -4.83 -2.03 -2.12
CA ASN A 340 -5.19 -3.25 -2.83
C ASN A 340 -6.43 -3.08 -3.73
N GLU A 341 -7.38 -2.23 -3.37
CA GLU A 341 -8.48 -1.82 -4.27
C GLU A 341 -7.94 -1.12 -5.52
N LEU A 342 -6.99 -0.19 -5.37
CA LEU A 342 -6.33 0.52 -6.48
C LEU A 342 -5.46 -0.41 -7.34
N LEU A 343 -4.73 -1.33 -6.69
CA LEU A 343 -3.97 -2.38 -7.37
C LEU A 343 -4.91 -3.25 -8.21
N PHE A 344 -6.03 -3.72 -7.64
CA PHE A 344 -7.01 -4.52 -8.35
C PHE A 344 -7.63 -3.77 -9.52
N ALA A 345 -8.08 -2.53 -9.31
CA ALA A 345 -8.63 -1.67 -10.36
C ALA A 345 -7.66 -1.50 -11.54
N THR A 346 -6.37 -1.30 -11.24
CA THR A 346 -5.34 -1.19 -12.29
C THR A 346 -5.09 -2.53 -12.98
N LEU A 347 -5.04 -3.63 -12.23
CA LEU A 347 -4.76 -4.95 -12.76
C LEU A 347 -5.84 -5.45 -13.73
N ILE A 348 -7.11 -5.08 -13.52
CA ILE A 348 -8.22 -5.50 -14.41
C ILE A 348 -8.41 -4.58 -15.63
N GLN A 349 -7.78 -3.41 -15.65
CA GLN A 349 -7.79 -2.46 -16.78
C GLN A 349 -6.56 -2.58 -17.70
N THR A 350 -5.59 -3.40 -17.31
CA THR A 350 -4.29 -3.57 -17.99
C THR A 350 -4.13 -5.00 -18.45
#